data_AF-A0A2A7MXQ5-F1
#
_entry.id   AF-A0A2A7MXQ5-F1
#
_cell.length_a   1.000
_cell.length_b   1.000
_cell.length_c   1.000
_cell.angle_alpha   90.00
_cell.angle_beta   90.00
_cell.angle_gamma   90.00
#
_symmetry.space_group_name_H-M   'P 1'
#
loop_
_entity.id
_entity.type
_entity.pdbx_description
1 polymer ?
#
loop_
_entity_poly.entity_id
_entity_poly.type
_entity_poly.pdbx_seq_one_letter_code
_entity_poly.pdbx_strand_id
1 'polypeptide(L)'
;MRREEVVRAPLTKRIAARLCAGKFDRMLAVGVPAPAGSALAAHAARLTSFDERVGLARTLRSVLDAGDRNAPMSARVPLNARNIAAARQRIEEIALRLHSPLPVSARGMARLRLLLSDGTGPLYRYGHGDLDGRLGAALAAL
;
A
#
# COMPACT_ATOMS: atom_id res chain seq x y z
N MET A 1 1.25 21.74 25.92
CA MET A 1 0.31 20.88 26.67
C MET A 1 0.31 19.51 26.00
N ARG A 2 0.74 18.47 26.75
CA ARG A 2 0.86 17.02 26.45
C ARG A 2 1.65 16.58 25.20
N ARG A 3 2.91 16.19 25.43
CA ARG A 3 3.64 15.22 24.59
C ARG A 3 2.92 13.88 24.70
N GLU A 4 2.35 13.38 23.60
CA GLU A 4 1.84 12.01 23.54
C GLU A 4 3.04 11.05 23.62
N GLU A 5 3.19 10.37 24.75
CA GLU A 5 4.11 9.24 24.88
C GLU A 5 3.69 8.17 23.87
N VAL A 6 4.47 8.01 22.81
CA VAL A 6 4.31 6.92 21.85
C VAL A 6 4.64 5.61 22.56
N VAL A 7 3.64 4.99 23.18
CA VAL A 7 3.76 3.68 23.81
C VAL A 7 4.15 2.66 22.75
N ARG A 8 5.43 2.27 22.75
CA ARG A 8 5.98 1.29 21.81
C ARG A 8 5.36 -0.07 22.09
N ALA A 9 4.75 -0.68 21.08
CA ALA A 9 4.13 -1.98 21.22
C ALA A 9 5.17 -3.07 21.58
N PRO A 10 4.81 -4.02 22.45
CA PRO A 10 5.69 -5.12 22.85
C PRO A 10 6.07 -6.01 21.65
N LEU A 11 7.25 -6.63 21.71
CA LEU A 11 7.87 -7.40 20.61
C LEU A 11 6.95 -8.49 20.03
N THR A 12 6.17 -9.18 20.88
CA THR A 12 5.20 -10.20 20.46
C THR A 12 4.13 -9.65 19.52
N LYS A 13 3.68 -8.41 19.75
CA LYS A 13 2.71 -7.72 18.88
C LYS A 13 3.34 -7.32 17.54
N ARG A 14 4.64 -7.02 17.50
CA ARG A 14 5.38 -6.75 16.26
C ARG A 14 5.57 -8.01 15.41
N ILE A 15 5.76 -9.16 16.04
CA ILE A 15 5.82 -10.47 15.35
C ILE A 15 4.44 -10.84 14.80
N ALA A 16 3.39 -10.73 15.61
CA ALA A 16 2.02 -10.95 15.15
C ALA A 16 1.62 -10.01 14.00
N ALA A 17 2.06 -8.74 14.03
CA ALA A 17 1.87 -7.78 12.94
C ALA A 17 2.45 -8.26 11.60
N ARG A 18 3.58 -8.98 11.63
CA ARG A 18 4.19 -9.56 10.43
C ARG A 18 3.46 -10.80 9.94
N LEU A 19 3.10 -11.71 10.86
CA LEU A 19 2.42 -12.96 10.53
C LEU A 19 0.98 -12.74 10.03
N CYS A 20 0.30 -11.70 10.53
CA CYS A 20 -1.07 -11.37 10.15
C CYS A 20 -1.18 -10.12 9.28
N ALA A 21 -0.10 -9.73 8.57
CA ALA A 21 -0.04 -8.48 7.82
C ALA A 21 -1.25 -8.31 6.88
N GLY A 22 -1.64 -9.34 6.13
CA GLY A 22 -2.80 -9.28 5.24
C GLY A 22 -4.15 -9.12 5.95
N LYS A 23 -4.31 -9.63 7.18
CA LYS A 23 -5.51 -9.39 8.01
C LYS A 23 -5.54 -7.95 8.50
N PHE A 24 -4.41 -7.45 9.00
CA PHE A 24 -4.32 -6.07 9.49
C PHE A 24 -4.43 -5.04 8.37
N ASP A 25 -3.92 -5.33 7.18
CA ASP A 25 -4.13 -4.49 5.99
C ASP A 25 -5.63 -4.39 5.67
N ARG A 26 -6.37 -5.50 5.70
CA ARG A 26 -7.84 -5.48 5.53
C ARG A 26 -8.55 -4.64 6.59
N MET A 27 -8.18 -4.79 7.86
CA MET A 27 -8.75 -3.99 8.96
C MET A 27 -8.47 -2.49 8.79
N LEU A 28 -7.23 -2.11 8.44
CA LEU A 28 -6.87 -0.71 8.22
C LEU A 28 -7.54 -0.13 6.97
N ALA A 29 -7.69 -0.91 5.90
CA ALA A 29 -8.30 -0.45 4.65
C ALA A 29 -9.78 -0.03 4.80
N VAL A 30 -10.50 -0.69 5.71
CA VAL A 30 -11.90 -0.35 6.07
C VAL A 30 -11.99 0.68 7.20
N GLY A 31 -10.86 1.07 7.81
CA GLY A 31 -10.80 2.12 8.83
C GLY A 31 -11.05 1.63 10.27
N VAL A 32 -10.77 0.35 10.58
CA VAL A 32 -10.86 -0.12 11.96
C VAL A 32 -9.93 0.71 12.86
N PRO A 33 -10.42 1.28 13.97
CA PRO A 33 -9.59 2.01 14.92
C PRO A 33 -8.45 1.13 15.44
N ALA A 34 -7.26 1.72 15.59
CA ALA A 34 -6.07 1.05 16.09
C ALA A 34 -5.70 1.59 17.47
N PRO A 35 -6.23 1.01 18.58
CA PRO A 35 -5.92 1.48 19.92
C PRO A 35 -4.41 1.46 20.20
N ALA A 36 -3.91 2.46 20.92
CA ALA A 36 -2.51 2.54 21.30
C ALA A 36 -2.05 1.25 22.00
N GLY A 37 -0.83 0.79 21.68
CA GLY A 37 -0.28 -0.47 22.21
C GLY A 37 -0.81 -1.76 21.57
N SER A 38 -1.83 -1.70 20.71
CA SER A 38 -2.35 -2.87 19.99
C SER A 38 -1.40 -3.36 18.88
N ALA A 39 -1.55 -4.62 18.46
CA ALA A 39 -0.85 -5.14 17.28
C ALA A 39 -1.23 -4.38 16.00
N LEU A 40 -2.49 -3.91 15.92
CA LEU A 40 -2.96 -3.12 14.79
C LEU A 40 -2.27 -1.75 14.73
N ALA A 41 -2.09 -1.08 15.89
CA ALA A 41 -1.35 0.18 15.96
C ALA A 41 0.13 0.00 15.62
N ALA A 42 0.75 -1.09 16.09
CA ALA A 42 2.13 -1.43 15.71
C ALA A 42 2.28 -1.68 14.20
N HIS A 43 1.32 -2.38 13.60
CA HIS A 43 1.28 -2.61 12.16
C HIS A 43 1.04 -1.31 11.39
N ALA A 44 0.12 -0.46 11.85
CA ALA A 44 -0.14 0.86 11.25
C ALA A 44 1.11 1.74 11.25
N ALA A 45 1.82 1.85 12.39
CA ALA A 45 3.04 2.63 12.48
C ALA A 45 4.17 2.09 11.58
N ARG A 46 4.29 0.77 11.45
CA ARG A 46 5.22 0.16 10.48
C ARG A 46 4.80 0.54 9.06
N LEU A 47 3.53 0.37 8.74
CA LEU A 47 2.97 0.58 7.41
C LEU A 47 3.14 2.03 6.92
N THR A 48 3.13 3.00 7.82
CA THR A 48 3.38 4.42 7.52
C THR A 48 4.85 4.84 7.68
N SER A 49 5.75 3.91 7.99
CA SER A 49 7.18 4.21 8.12
C SER A 49 7.79 4.65 6.79
N PHE A 50 8.84 5.46 6.86
CA PHE A 50 9.52 5.99 5.67
C PHE A 50 9.98 4.87 4.73
N ASP A 51 10.59 3.81 5.26
CA ASP A 51 11.10 2.69 4.46
C ASP A 51 9.98 1.96 3.71
N GLU A 52 8.84 1.71 4.36
CA GLU A 52 7.68 1.07 3.72
C GLU A 52 7.07 1.98 2.65
N ARG A 53 6.97 3.29 2.90
CA ARG A 53 6.48 4.27 1.92
C ARG A 53 7.36 4.33 0.69
N VAL A 54 8.68 4.42 0.88
CA VAL A 54 9.65 4.45 -0.22
C VAL A 54 9.69 3.11 -0.95
N GLY A 55 9.62 1.99 -0.23
CA GLY A 55 9.52 0.65 -0.83
C GLY A 55 8.30 0.53 -1.75
N LEU A 56 7.14 0.97 -1.27
CA LEU A 56 5.90 0.97 -2.05
C LEU A 56 5.96 1.90 -3.25
N ALA A 57 6.53 3.10 -3.11
CA ALA A 57 6.76 4.03 -4.21
C ALA A 57 7.67 3.42 -5.29
N ARG A 58 8.74 2.71 -4.89
CA ARG A 58 9.61 1.98 -5.82
C ARG A 58 8.86 0.88 -6.56
N THR A 59 8.06 0.08 -5.85
CA THR A 59 7.22 -0.96 -6.48
C THR A 59 6.28 -0.37 -7.53
N LEU A 60 5.63 0.76 -7.24
CA LEU A 60 4.76 1.45 -8.19
C LEU A 60 5.51 1.91 -9.45
N ARG A 61 6.72 2.45 -9.29
CA ARG A 61 7.58 2.82 -10.43
C ARG A 61 8.00 1.61 -11.25
N SER A 62 8.36 0.50 -10.59
CA SER A 62 8.69 -0.76 -11.29
C SER A 62 7.50 -1.34 -12.05
N VAL A 63 6.25 -1.13 -11.58
CA VAL A 63 5.03 -1.50 -12.32
C VAL A 63 4.91 -0.69 -13.62
N LEU A 64 5.20 0.61 -13.59
CA LEU A 64 5.23 1.45 -14.80
C LEU A 64 6.31 0.97 -15.77
N ASP A 65 7.54 0.80 -15.28
CA ASP A 65 8.67 0.33 -16.09
C ASP A 65 8.40 -1.02 -16.76
N ALA A 66 7.74 -1.94 -16.04
CA ALA A 66 7.39 -3.25 -16.58
C ALA A 66 6.23 -3.18 -17.58
N GLY A 67 5.22 -2.34 -17.32
CA GLY A 67 4.14 -2.06 -18.26
C GLY A 67 4.64 -1.50 -19.58
N ASP A 68 5.62 -0.58 -19.53
CA ASP A 68 6.21 0.06 -20.70
C ASP A 68 7.04 -0.90 -21.56
N ARG A 69 7.81 -1.77 -20.91
CA ARG A 69 8.64 -2.75 -21.62
C ARG A 69 7.86 -3.98 -22.07
N ASN A 70 6.57 -4.08 -21.75
CA ASN A 70 5.80 -5.33 -21.76
C ASN A 70 6.57 -6.49 -21.10
N ALA A 71 7.47 -6.17 -20.18
CA ALA A 71 8.38 -7.12 -19.59
C ALA A 71 7.61 -7.95 -18.56
N PRO A 72 7.86 -9.26 -18.47
CA PRO A 72 7.43 -10.00 -17.31
C PRO A 72 8.16 -9.41 -16.10
N MET A 73 7.43 -8.74 -15.20
CA MET A 73 7.89 -8.72 -13.82
C MET A 73 8.02 -10.17 -13.38
N SER A 74 8.93 -10.46 -12.44
CA SER A 74 9.08 -11.77 -11.77
C SER A 74 7.79 -12.25 -11.04
N ALA A 75 6.64 -11.62 -11.28
CA ALA A 75 5.33 -12.04 -10.86
C ALA A 75 4.89 -13.30 -11.63
N ARG A 76 4.31 -14.26 -10.90
CA ARG A 76 3.66 -15.46 -11.46
C ARG A 76 2.47 -15.14 -12.39
N VAL A 77 2.02 -13.88 -12.43
CA VAL A 77 0.87 -13.40 -13.21
C VAL A 77 1.30 -12.20 -14.07
N PRO A 78 1.06 -12.22 -15.40
CA PRO A 78 1.40 -11.11 -16.28
C PRO A 78 0.66 -9.81 -15.91
N LEU A 79 1.29 -8.66 -16.14
CA LEU A 79 0.70 -7.35 -15.91
C LEU A 79 -0.26 -6.93 -17.03
N ASN A 80 -1.25 -6.08 -16.69
CA ASN A 80 -2.13 -5.44 -17.66
C ASN A 80 -1.54 -4.10 -18.12
N ALA A 81 -0.64 -4.14 -19.10
CA ALA A 81 0.06 -2.95 -19.61
C ALA A 81 -0.89 -1.83 -20.07
N ARG A 82 -2.04 -2.17 -20.68
CA ARG A 82 -3.03 -1.18 -21.12
C ARG A 82 -3.65 -0.44 -19.94
N ASN A 83 -4.05 -1.17 -18.90
CA ASN A 83 -4.67 -0.57 -17.73
C ASN A 83 -3.67 0.24 -16.90
N ILE A 84 -2.42 -0.24 -16.81
CA ILE A 84 -1.32 0.49 -16.19
C ILE A 84 -1.04 1.79 -16.95
N ALA A 85 -0.99 1.75 -18.28
CA ALA A 85 -0.79 2.95 -19.10
C ALA A 85 -1.93 3.97 -18.92
N ALA A 86 -3.18 3.50 -18.87
CA ALA A 86 -4.34 4.35 -18.60
C ALA A 86 -4.29 5.00 -17.21
N ALA A 87 -3.81 4.29 -16.19
CA ALA A 87 -3.68 4.77 -14.82
C ALA A 87 -2.32 5.45 -14.50
N ARG A 88 -1.46 5.69 -15.51
CA ARG A 88 -0.07 6.16 -15.30
C ARG A 88 0.01 7.38 -14.39
N GLN A 89 -0.74 8.43 -14.73
CA GLN A 89 -0.74 9.70 -14.00
C GLN A 89 -1.02 9.49 -12.51
N ARG A 90 -1.98 8.62 -12.20
CA ARG A 90 -2.35 8.28 -10.83
C ARG A 90 -1.25 7.51 -10.09
N ILE A 91 -0.61 6.57 -10.77
CA ILE A 91 0.50 5.79 -10.21
C ILE A 91 1.68 6.72 -9.88
N GLU A 92 2.01 7.65 -10.79
CA GLU A 92 3.06 8.65 -10.59
C GLU A 92 2.74 9.60 -9.43
N GLU A 93 1.49 10.09 -9.37
CA GLU A 93 1.01 10.95 -8.27
C GLU A 93 1.15 10.26 -6.90
N ILE A 94 0.72 9.00 -6.81
CA ILE A 94 0.88 8.21 -5.58
C ILE A 94 2.36 8.02 -5.25
N ALA A 95 3.19 7.64 -6.23
CA ALA A 95 4.61 7.44 -6.00
C ALA A 95 5.30 8.73 -5.49
N LEU A 96 4.92 9.90 -6.01
CA LEU A 96 5.39 11.20 -5.54
C LEU A 96 4.90 11.49 -4.10
N ARG A 97 3.62 11.27 -3.82
CA ARG A 97 3.02 11.46 -2.49
C ARG A 97 3.68 10.60 -1.42
N LEU A 98 4.04 9.36 -1.77
CA LEU A 98 4.73 8.42 -0.88
C LEU A 98 6.20 8.79 -0.64
N HIS A 99 6.84 9.49 -1.57
CA HIS A 99 8.22 9.95 -1.42
C HIS A 99 8.34 11.28 -0.66
N SER A 100 7.28 12.10 -0.68
CA SER A 100 7.20 13.37 0.04
C SER A 100 7.41 13.22 1.57
N PRO A 101 7.96 14.21 2.28
CA PRO A 101 8.06 14.16 3.75
C PRO A 101 6.71 14.21 4.47
N LEU A 102 5.62 14.52 3.77
CA LEU A 102 4.29 14.64 4.36
C LEU A 102 3.80 13.30 4.95
N PRO A 103 3.17 13.32 6.14
CA PRO A 103 2.61 12.11 6.74
C PRO A 103 1.57 11.48 5.82
N VAL A 104 1.44 10.15 5.89
CA VAL A 104 0.43 9.38 5.14
C VAL A 104 -0.38 8.54 6.11
N SER A 105 -1.63 8.29 5.76
CA SER A 105 -2.52 7.47 6.57
C SER A 105 -2.24 5.97 6.37
N ALA A 106 -2.42 5.21 7.45
CA ALA A 106 -2.33 3.75 7.41
C ALA A 106 -3.44 3.12 6.53
N ARG A 107 -4.58 3.79 6.37
CA ARG A 107 -5.70 3.32 5.54
C ARG A 107 -5.34 3.35 4.06
N GLY A 108 -4.80 4.47 3.58
CA GLY A 108 -4.36 4.62 2.19
C GLY A 108 -3.25 3.64 1.86
N MET A 109 -2.24 3.54 2.73
CA MET A 109 -1.14 2.56 2.58
C MET A 109 -1.65 1.11 2.54
N ALA A 110 -2.63 0.75 3.38
CA ALA A 110 -3.19 -0.59 3.40
C ALA A 110 -3.97 -0.91 2.11
N ARG A 111 -4.76 0.05 1.61
CA ARG A 111 -5.48 -0.09 0.33
C ARG A 111 -4.53 -0.32 -0.83
N LEU A 112 -3.42 0.44 -0.89
CA LEU A 112 -2.39 0.25 -1.91
C LEU A 112 -1.76 -1.14 -1.82
N ARG A 113 -1.36 -1.60 -0.63
CA ARG A 113 -0.78 -2.94 -0.47
C ARG A 113 -1.77 -4.05 -0.85
N LEU A 114 -3.05 -3.92 -0.52
CA LEU A 114 -4.07 -4.88 -0.93
C LEU A 114 -4.26 -4.89 -2.45
N LEU A 115 -4.33 -3.72 -3.08
CA LEU A 115 -4.45 -3.60 -4.54
C LEU A 115 -3.28 -4.26 -5.26
N LEU A 116 -2.05 -4.04 -4.78
CA LEU A 116 -0.84 -4.64 -5.39
C LEU A 116 -0.70 -6.14 -5.08
N SER A 117 -1.31 -6.63 -4.01
CA SER A 117 -1.24 -8.06 -3.63
C SER A 117 -2.40 -8.88 -4.19
N ASP A 118 -3.44 -8.23 -4.72
CA ASP A 118 -4.59 -8.87 -5.34
C ASP A 118 -4.20 -9.35 -6.76
N GLY A 119 -3.70 -10.58 -6.85
CA GLY A 119 -3.34 -11.25 -8.10
C GLY A 119 -4.50 -11.42 -9.10
N THR A 120 -5.73 -11.18 -8.68
CA THR A 120 -6.94 -11.20 -9.51
C THR A 120 -7.45 -9.79 -9.86
N GLY A 121 -6.74 -8.77 -9.38
CA GLY A 121 -7.10 -7.37 -9.52
C GLY A 121 -6.68 -6.75 -10.85
N PRO A 122 -7.13 -5.52 -11.13
CA PRO A 122 -7.05 -4.88 -12.44
C PRO A 122 -5.62 -4.51 -12.89
N LEU A 123 -4.64 -4.66 -11.99
CA LEU A 123 -3.21 -4.52 -12.28
C LEU A 123 -2.67 -5.70 -13.12
N TYR A 124 -3.31 -6.86 -13.04
CA TYR A 124 -2.89 -8.08 -13.72
C TYR A 124 -3.70 -8.34 -14.99
N ARG A 125 -3.08 -8.95 -16.00
CA ARG A 125 -3.63 -9.14 -17.36
C ARG A 125 -4.99 -9.84 -17.39
N TYR A 126 -5.16 -10.83 -16.52
CA TYR A 126 -6.39 -11.62 -16.41
C TYR A 126 -7.29 -11.15 -15.26
N GLY A 127 -6.89 -10.09 -14.56
CA GLY A 127 -7.70 -9.52 -13.49
C GLY A 127 -8.74 -8.55 -14.03
N HIS A 128 -9.73 -8.25 -13.19
CA HIS A 128 -10.88 -7.43 -13.55
C HIS A 128 -11.00 -6.19 -12.66
N GLY A 129 -11.68 -5.17 -13.19
CA GLY A 129 -12.06 -3.96 -12.46
C GLY A 129 -11.35 -2.69 -12.93
N ASP A 130 -11.60 -1.62 -12.19
CA ASP A 130 -11.07 -0.29 -12.46
C ASP A 130 -9.81 -0.02 -11.62
N LEU A 131 -8.66 0.09 -12.28
CA LEU A 131 -7.39 0.39 -11.62
C LEU A 131 -7.32 1.85 -11.18
N ASP A 132 -7.74 2.79 -12.03
CA ASP A 132 -7.65 4.22 -11.73
C ASP A 132 -8.57 4.59 -10.55
N GLY A 133 -9.82 4.13 -10.55
CA GLY A 133 -10.74 4.37 -9.45
C GLY A 133 -10.25 3.78 -8.12
N ARG A 134 -9.66 2.58 -8.13
CA ARG A 134 -9.08 1.96 -6.92
C ARG A 134 -7.86 2.72 -6.43
N LEU A 135 -6.99 3.18 -7.33
CA LEU A 135 -5.83 4.02 -6.99
C LEU A 135 -6.28 5.39 -6.47
N GLY A 136 -7.28 6.02 -7.09
CA GLY A 136 -7.87 7.28 -6.65
C GLY A 136 -8.49 7.17 -5.25
N ALA A 137 -9.23 6.10 -4.97
CA ALA A 137 -9.77 5.84 -3.64
C ALA A 137 -8.71 5.54 -2.58
N ALA A 138 -7.55 5.00 -2.98
CA ALA A 138 -6.41 4.81 -2.09
C ALA A 138 -5.68 6.13 -1.84
N LEU A 139 -5.45 6.94 -2.88
CA LEU A 139 -4.84 8.26 -2.81
C LEU A 139 -5.65 9.24 -1.96
N ALA A 140 -6.97 9.28 -2.14
CA ALA A 140 -7.86 10.10 -1.31
C ALA A 140 -7.84 9.71 0.17
N ALA A 141 -7.34 8.51 0.48
CA ALA A 141 -7.16 8.02 1.84
C ALA A 141 -5.72 8.14 2.34
N LEU A 142 -4.76 8.71 1.61
CA LEU A 142 -3.36 8.93 2.05
C LEU A 142 -3.21 10.22 2.85
#